data_AF-A0A7V9P5Y2-F1
#
_entry.id   AF-A0A7V9P5Y2-F1
#
_cell.length_a   1.000
_cell.length_b   1.000
_cell.length_c   1.000
_cell.angle_alpha   90.00
_cell.angle_beta   90.00
_cell.angle_gamma   90.00
#
_symmetry.space_group_name_H-M   'P 1'
#
loop_
_entity.id
_entity.type
_entity.pdbx_description
1 polymer ?
#
loop_
_entity_poly.entity_id
_entity_poly.type
_entity_poly.pdbx_seq_one_letter_code
_entity_poly.pdbx_strand_id
1 'polypeptide(L)'
;MATLEVYPRDTPAERADTLVAVDVDDDLGVLAATLEDWVTPRPGWEVTLREGTEFGRTNNVEARLLFVSGEQTSSLAFRLDQLDGAEDTGELLVLRFEEQDGIAKLARLSANGLDLELFHILTYT
;
A
#
# COMPACT_ATOMS: atom_id res chain seq x y z
N MET A 1 17.20 8.42 -2.47
CA MET A 1 16.74 7.05 -2.75
C MET A 1 16.80 6.28 -1.44
N ALA A 2 15.69 5.60 -1.12
CA ALA A 2 15.55 4.70 0.00
C ALA A 2 15.55 3.25 -0.52
N THR A 3 15.96 2.30 0.31
CA THR A 3 15.91 0.87 -0.04
C THR A 3 14.88 0.18 0.84
N LEU A 4 13.91 -0.49 0.21
CA LEU A 4 12.89 -1.29 0.89
C LEU A 4 13.21 -2.77 0.75
N GLU A 5 13.12 -3.50 1.86
CA GLU A 5 13.21 -4.96 1.87
C GLU A 5 11.81 -5.54 1.66
N VAL A 6 11.59 -6.17 0.51
CA VAL A 6 10.25 -6.64 0.10
C VAL A 6 10.26 -8.14 -0.14
N TYR A 7 9.10 -8.79 0.02
CA TYR A 7 8.99 -10.18 -0.39
C TYR A 7 9.13 -10.29 -1.90
N PRO A 8 9.80 -11.32 -2.41
CA PRO A 8 9.85 -11.55 -3.85
C PRO A 8 8.45 -11.79 -4.41
N ARG A 9 8.31 -11.55 -5.71
CA ARG A 9 7.13 -11.92 -6.48
C ARG A 9 6.79 -13.41 -6.29
N ASP A 10 5.50 -13.72 -6.28
CA ASP A 10 5.01 -15.11 -6.23
C ASP A 10 5.20 -15.80 -7.60
N THR A 11 6.44 -16.16 -7.95
CA THR A 11 6.70 -17.02 -9.11
C THR A 11 7.02 -18.45 -8.67
N PRO A 12 6.50 -19.49 -9.36
CA PRO A 12 6.70 -20.88 -8.96
C PRO A 12 8.17 -21.33 -8.83
N ALA A 13 9.10 -20.66 -9.53
CA ALA A 13 10.51 -21.01 -9.57
C ALA A 13 11.37 -20.26 -8.53
N GLU A 14 10.86 -19.16 -7.96
CA GLU A 14 11.60 -18.27 -7.06
C GLU A 14 10.81 -18.07 -5.77
N ARG A 15 10.50 -19.15 -5.05
CA ARG A 15 10.24 -19.06 -3.60
C ARG A 15 11.57 -18.80 -2.90
N ALA A 16 12.11 -17.61 -3.10
CA ALA A 16 13.20 -17.14 -2.28
C ALA A 16 12.57 -16.75 -0.94
N ASP A 17 12.88 -17.49 0.12
CA ASP A 17 12.51 -17.10 1.50
C ASP A 17 13.33 -15.88 1.99
N THR A 18 14.03 -15.22 1.08
CA THR A 18 14.92 -14.07 1.34
C THR A 18 14.27 -12.83 0.74
N LEU A 19 14.22 -11.77 1.55
CA LEU A 19 13.75 -10.46 1.10
C LEU A 19 14.67 -9.93 -0.02
N VAL A 20 14.06 -9.14 -0.90
CA VAL A 20 14.74 -8.48 -2.02
C VAL A 20 14.80 -7.00 -1.70
N ALA A 21 16.01 -6.43 -1.78
CA ALA A 21 16.22 -4.99 -1.70
C ALA A 21 15.75 -4.32 -3.00
N VAL A 22 14.79 -3.41 -2.90
CA VAL A 22 14.31 -2.59 -4.01
C VAL A 22 14.56 -1.13 -3.69
N ASP A 23 15.30 -0.45 -4.58
CA ASP A 23 15.51 0.99 -4.47
C ASP A 23 14.28 1.75 -4.94
N VAL A 24 13.81 2.66 -4.09
CA VAL A 24 12.65 3.51 -4.31
C VAL A 24 13.00 4.98 -4.09
N ASP A 25 12.14 5.86 -4.59
CA ASP A 25 12.19 7.28 -4.24
C ASP A 25 12.00 7.49 -2.73
N ASP A 26 12.67 8.50 -2.17
CA ASP A 26 12.68 8.73 -0.72
C ASP A 26 11.27 8.94 -0.15
N ASP A 27 10.41 9.63 -0.89
CA ASP A 27 9.02 9.87 -0.51
C ASP A 27 8.23 8.56 -0.40
N LEU A 28 8.47 7.59 -1.30
CA LEU A 28 7.82 6.27 -1.22
C LEU A 28 8.32 5.49 0.01
N GLY A 29 9.59 5.64 0.37
CA GLY A 29 10.13 5.09 1.62
C GLY A 29 9.40 5.63 2.86
N VAL A 30 9.13 6.95 2.89
CA VAL A 30 8.34 7.58 3.96
C VAL A 30 6.91 7.05 4.01
N LEU A 31 6.28 6.87 2.85
CA LEU A 31 4.92 6.32 2.78
C LEU A 31 4.88 4.88 3.29
N ALA A 32 5.84 4.03 2.88
CA ALA A 32 5.94 2.66 3.38
C ALA A 32 6.12 2.61 4.90
N ALA A 33 7.04 3.41 5.46
CA ALA A 33 7.23 3.51 6.90
C ALA A 33 5.96 3.96 7.63
N THR A 34 5.22 4.93 7.07
CA THR A 34 3.94 5.38 7.65
C THR A 34 2.91 4.26 7.71
N LEU A 35 2.83 3.40 6.68
CA LEU A 35 1.95 2.23 6.68
C LEU A 35 2.38 1.23 7.78
N GLU A 36 3.67 0.91 7.86
CA GLU A 36 4.22 -0.05 8.81
C GLU A 36 4.06 0.41 10.26
N ASP A 37 4.37 1.68 10.55
CA ASP A 37 4.23 2.27 11.88
C ASP A 37 2.77 2.25 12.35
N TRP A 38 1.82 2.52 11.45
CA TRP A 38 0.41 2.45 11.78
C TRP A 38 -0.08 0.99 11.92
N VAL A 39 0.37 0.06 11.09
CA VAL A 39 -0.10 -1.33 11.18
C VAL A 39 0.50 -2.06 12.39
N THR A 40 1.77 -1.84 12.70
CA THR A 40 2.54 -2.57 13.73
C THR A 40 1.82 -2.70 15.10
N PRO A 41 1.24 -1.64 15.69
CA PRO A 41 0.57 -1.76 16.98
C PRO A 41 -0.85 -2.34 16.91
N ARG A 42 -1.39 -2.68 15.72
CA ARG A 42 -2.80 -3.04 15.51
C ARG A 42 -2.93 -4.52 15.09
N PRO A 43 -3.34 -5.43 16.00
CA PRO A 43 -3.30 -6.88 15.77
C PRO A 43 -4.27 -7.39 14.69
N GLY A 44 -5.28 -6.61 14.32
CA GLY A 44 -6.20 -6.95 13.22
C GLY A 44 -5.68 -6.58 11.85
N TRP A 45 -4.55 -5.87 11.76
CA TRP A 45 -3.97 -5.39 10.51
C TRP A 45 -2.62 -6.05 10.23
N GLU A 46 -2.38 -6.28 8.94
CA GLU A 46 -1.10 -6.72 8.40
C GLU A 46 -0.78 -5.88 7.16
N VAL A 47 0.49 -5.51 7.01
CA VAL A 47 1.03 -4.89 5.80
C VAL A 47 2.12 -5.79 5.26
N THR A 48 2.08 -6.03 3.95
CA THR A 48 3.11 -6.78 3.23
C THR A 48 3.58 -5.94 2.06
N LEU A 49 4.89 -5.71 1.96
CA LEU A 49 5.52 -5.13 0.78
C LEU A 49 6.08 -6.26 -0.09
N ARG A 50 5.80 -6.19 -1.39
CA ARG A 50 6.26 -7.18 -2.36
C ARG A 50 6.93 -6.51 -3.54
N GLU A 51 7.87 -7.22 -4.16
CA GLU A 51 8.36 -6.86 -5.48
C GLU A 51 7.18 -6.90 -6.47
N GLY A 52 6.98 -5.79 -7.17
CA GLY A 52 5.88 -5.68 -8.11
C GLY A 52 6.04 -6.59 -9.32
N THR A 53 4.93 -6.86 -9.99
CA THR A 53 4.88 -7.82 -11.09
C THR A 53 5.46 -7.29 -12.42
N GLU A 54 5.74 -6.00 -12.52
CA GLU A 54 6.22 -5.35 -13.75
C GLU A 54 7.75 -5.28 -13.81
N PHE A 55 8.36 -6.04 -14.73
CA PHE A 55 9.81 -6.11 -14.88
C PHE A 55 10.45 -4.80 -15.35
N GLY A 56 11.58 -4.43 -14.75
CA GLY A 56 12.42 -3.31 -15.20
C GLY A 56 11.85 -1.93 -14.90
N ARG A 57 10.79 -1.86 -14.09
CA ARG A 57 10.18 -0.61 -13.64
C ARG A 57 10.93 -0.08 -12.40
N THR A 58 11.14 1.23 -12.33
CA THR A 58 11.58 1.90 -11.10
C THR A 58 10.46 1.85 -10.05
N ASN A 59 10.79 1.93 -8.76
CA ASN A 59 9.81 1.94 -7.67
C ASN A 59 8.87 0.73 -7.65
N ASN A 60 9.33 -0.42 -8.13
CA ASN A 60 8.50 -1.61 -8.37
C ASN A 60 8.17 -2.34 -7.06
N VAL A 61 7.36 -1.70 -6.23
CA VAL A 61 6.88 -2.22 -4.95
C VAL A 61 5.36 -2.21 -4.93
N GLU A 62 4.77 -3.36 -4.60
CA GLU A 62 3.35 -3.54 -4.34
C GLU A 62 3.12 -3.63 -2.83
N ALA A 63 2.19 -2.84 -2.30
CA ALA A 63 1.76 -2.88 -0.91
C ALA A 63 0.43 -3.64 -0.81
N ARG A 64 0.33 -4.53 0.18
CA ARG A 64 -0.90 -5.24 0.53
C ARG A 64 -1.24 -4.98 1.98
N LEU A 65 -2.39 -4.40 2.23
CA LEU A 65 -2.99 -4.23 3.54
C LEU A 65 -4.08 -5.28 3.71
N LEU A 66 -4.03 -6.03 4.80
CA LEU A 66 -4.99 -7.06 5.16
C LEU A 66 -5.55 -6.76 6.54
N PHE A 67 -6.87 -6.67 6.63
CA PHE A 67 -7.60 -6.62 7.89
C PHE A 67 -8.32 -7.95 8.13
N VAL A 68 -8.14 -8.53 9.32
CA VAL A 68 -8.86 -9.72 9.77
C VAL A 68 -9.37 -9.48 11.18
N SER A 69 -10.68 -9.58 11.38
CA SER A 69 -11.30 -9.51 12.70
C SER A 69 -12.59 -10.34 12.73
N GLY A 70 -12.59 -11.42 13.53
CA GLY A 70 -13.72 -12.36 13.58
C GLY A 70 -14.03 -12.95 12.20
N GLU A 71 -15.24 -12.69 11.70
CA GLU A 71 -15.71 -13.14 10.37
C GLU A 71 -15.45 -12.09 9.27
N GLN A 72 -14.91 -10.92 9.60
CA GLN A 72 -14.62 -9.86 8.66
C GLN A 72 -13.20 -9.99 8.11
N THR A 73 -13.08 -9.91 6.79
CA THR A 73 -11.80 -9.79 6.10
C THR A 73 -11.90 -8.69 5.05
N SER A 74 -10.90 -7.82 5.00
CA SER A 74 -10.78 -6.78 3.99
C SER A 74 -9.33 -6.72 3.51
N SER A 75 -9.13 -6.57 2.21
CA SER A 75 -7.79 -6.46 1.65
C SER A 75 -7.72 -5.35 0.64
N LEU A 76 -6.65 -4.56 0.70
CA LEU A 76 -6.32 -3.53 -0.28
C LEU A 76 -4.92 -3.83 -0.82
N ALA A 77 -4.81 -4.01 -2.13
CA ALA A 77 -3.55 -4.18 -2.83
C ALA A 77 -3.38 -3.07 -3.86
N PHE A 78 -2.20 -2.47 -3.90
CA PHE A 78 -1.89 -1.34 -4.78
C PHE A 78 -0.37 -1.26 -5.01
N ARG A 79 0.05 -0.56 -6.06
CA ARG A 79 1.46 -0.21 -6.19
C ARG A 79 1.76 0.98 -5.30
N LEU A 80 2.90 0.94 -4.60
CA LEU A 80 3.30 2.00 -3.70
C LEU A 80 3.42 3.35 -4.45
N ASP A 81 3.84 3.31 -5.72
CA ASP A 81 3.95 4.48 -6.60
C ASP A 81 2.61 5.10 -7.03
N GLN A 82 1.46 4.47 -6.73
CA GLN A 82 0.13 5.05 -6.97
C GLN A 82 -0.38 5.90 -5.80
N LEU A 83 0.38 5.94 -4.70
CA LEU A 83 0.00 6.64 -3.49
C LEU A 83 0.50 8.09 -3.55
N ASP A 84 -0.45 9.03 -3.65
CA ASP A 84 -0.17 10.47 -3.55
C ASP A 84 0.12 10.89 -2.10
N GLY A 85 -0.41 10.16 -1.12
CA GLY A 85 -0.03 10.35 0.27
C GLY A 85 -0.66 9.39 1.28
N ALA A 86 -0.01 9.27 2.43
CA ALA A 86 -0.50 8.56 3.61
C ALA A 86 -0.50 9.52 4.81
N GLU A 87 -1.63 9.58 5.52
CA GLU A 87 -1.77 10.40 6.72
C GLU A 87 -2.19 9.53 7.91
N ASP A 88 -1.34 9.46 8.92
CA ASP A 88 -1.64 8.84 10.21
C ASP A 88 -2.22 9.89 11.17
N THR A 89 -3.49 9.71 11.54
CA THR A 89 -4.22 10.57 12.49
C THR A 89 -4.28 9.98 13.90
N GLY A 90 -3.57 8.87 14.14
CA GLY A 90 -3.62 8.07 15.36
C GLY A 90 -4.79 7.09 15.38
N GLU A 91 -6.00 7.49 15.00
CA GLU A 91 -7.14 6.55 14.94
C GLU A 91 -7.35 5.96 13.55
N LEU A 92 -7.07 6.77 12.53
CA LEU A 92 -7.23 6.42 11.13
C LEU A 92 -5.92 6.58 10.37
N LEU A 93 -5.71 5.67 9.43
CA LEU A 93 -4.73 5.84 8.36
C LEU A 93 -5.49 6.15 7.08
N VAL A 94 -5.23 7.34 6.51
CA VAL A 94 -5.89 7.83 5.30
C VAL A 94 -4.91 7.74 4.14
N LEU A 95 -5.26 6.95 3.13
CA LEU A 95 -4.47 6.77 1.91
C LEU A 95 -5.14 7.52 0.78
N ARG A 96 -4.40 8.44 0.17
CA ARG A 96 -4.80 9.21 -1.01
C ARG A 96 -4.07 8.64 -2.21
N PHE A 97 -4.82 8.15 -3.18
CA PHE A 97 -4.26 7.63 -4.42
C PHE A 97 -4.22 8.72 -5.48
N GLU A 98 -3.27 8.63 -6.40
CA GLU A 98 -3.22 9.46 -7.60
C GLU A 98 -4.57 9.41 -8.35
N GLU A 99 -5.00 10.56 -8.84
CA GLU A 99 -6.17 10.64 -9.71
C GLU A 99 -5.83 9.99 -11.04
N GLN A 100 -6.71 9.07 -11.47
CA GLN A 100 -6.56 8.40 -12.74
C GLN A 100 -7.92 8.34 -13.45
N ASP A 101 -7.95 8.81 -14.70
CA ASP A 101 -9.13 8.79 -15.56
C ASP A 101 -10.35 9.50 -14.93
N GLY A 102 -10.11 10.61 -14.22
CA GLY A 102 -11.14 11.38 -13.51
C GLY A 102 -11.61 10.73 -12.22
N ILE A 103 -10.97 9.65 -11.76
CA ILE A 103 -11.33 8.96 -10.52
C ILE A 103 -10.23 9.18 -9.47
N ALA A 104 -10.57 9.93 -8.43
CA ALA A 104 -9.78 9.97 -7.20
C ALA A 104 -10.23 8.84 -6.26
N LYS A 105 -9.27 8.19 -5.60
CA LYS A 105 -9.54 7.11 -4.65
C LYS A 105 -8.98 7.49 -3.28
N LEU A 106 -9.76 7.21 -2.25
CA LEU A 106 -9.37 7.42 -0.87
C LEU A 106 -9.68 6.14 -0.08
N ALA A 107 -8.68 5.61 0.62
CA ALA A 107 -8.87 4.51 1.55
C ALA A 107 -8.75 5.02 2.98
N ARG A 108 -9.72 4.69 3.83
CA ARG A 108 -9.63 4.94 5.27
C ARG A 108 -9.52 3.60 5.99
N LEU A 109 -8.42 3.44 6.70
CA LEU A 109 -8.18 2.29 7.54
C LEU A 109 -8.43 2.71 8.98
N SER A 110 -9.23 1.91 9.70
CA SER A 110 -9.53 2.11 11.12
C SER A 110 -9.27 0.81 11.89
N ALA A 111 -9.41 0.85 13.21
CA ALA A 111 -9.38 -0.37 14.03
C ALA A 111 -10.46 -1.41 13.64
N ASN A 112 -11.53 -0.99 12.95
CA ASN A 112 -12.69 -1.81 12.64
C ASN A 112 -12.76 -2.27 11.17
N GLY A 113 -11.81 -1.85 10.34
CA GLY A 113 -11.72 -2.28 8.95
C GLY A 113 -11.41 -1.16 7.98
N LEU A 114 -11.72 -1.42 6.71
CA LEU A 114 -11.37 -0.63 5.55
C LEU A 114 -12.61 0.00 4.91
N ASP A 115 -12.57 1.30 4.70
CA ASP A 115 -13.51 2.02 3.83
C ASP A 115 -12.80 2.51 2.57
N LEU A 116 -13.43 2.32 1.41
CA LEU A 116 -12.95 2.82 0.12
C LEU A 116 -13.96 3.79 -0.48
N GLU A 117 -13.51 5.01 -0.74
CA GLU A 117 -14.28 6.07 -1.37
C GLU A 117 -13.74 6.35 -2.78
N LEU A 118 -14.63 6.33 -3.77
CA LEU A 118 -14.32 6.62 -5.17
C LEU A 118 -15.05 7.89 -5.58
N PHE A 119 -14.30 8.89 -6.03
CA PHE A 119 -14.82 10.18 -6.44
C PHE A 119 -14.65 10.35 -7.94
N HIS A 120 -15.77 10.47 -8.66
CA HIS A 120 -15.75 10.83 -10.07
C HIS A 120 -15.75 12.34 -10.22
N ILE A 121 -14.67 12.87 -10.80
CA ILE A 121 -14.44 14.28 -11.03
C ILE A 121 -14.89 14.61 -12.45
N LEU A 122 -15.99 15.33 -12.58
CA LEU A 122 -16.43 15.88 -13.87
C LEU A 122 -15.68 17.18 -14.12
N THR A 123 -14.65 17.14 -14.97
CA THR A 123 -14.01 18.33 -15.52
C THR A 123 -14.89 18.91 -16.61
N TYR A 124 -15.71 19.89 -16.25
CA TYR A 124 -16.40 20.72 -17.24
C TYR A 124 -15.38 21.71 -17.84
N THR A 125 -15.07 21.55 -19.12
CA THR A 125 -14.35 22.53 -19.94
C THR A 125 -15.28 23.62 -20.45
#